data_AF-A0A9D9P098-F1
#
_entry.id   AF-A0A9D9P098-F1
#
_cell.length_a   1.000
_cell.length_b   1.000
_cell.length_c   1.000
_cell.angle_alpha   90.00
_cell.angle_beta   90.00
_cell.angle_gamma   90.00
#
_symmetry.space_group_name_H-M   'P 1'
#
loop_
_entity.id
_entity.type
_entity.pdbx_description
1 polymer ?
#
loop_
_entity_poly.entity_id
_entity_poly.type
_entity_poly.pdbx_seq_one_letter_code
_entity_poly.pdbx_strand_id
1 'polypeptide(L)'
;MRIRKGIVLLLLSTSALIACRSAAPTPTVVPSPTSVPTAVAPTPTPVRTPEPVVLKPPDLVLKVASGEQQATIGPFFWVLDSGFAGETTAPGLVPSSEQPLAVRPGETLSFAFSEDRIPEKVSLAVYPQEGNFEPISPAPDAPKGFVAKTDPVVTADPERSGAGFQWTMPELSPGAYFLRVEVEWPQHPKNPRPDKVPRAVYAFWIRVS
;
A
#
# COMPACT_ATOMS: atom_id res chain seq x y z
N MET A 1 48.84 -37.80 -35.68
CA MET A 1 50.23 -37.87 -36.22
C MET A 1 50.64 -36.48 -36.67
N ARG A 2 51.93 -36.18 -36.58
CA ARG A 2 52.52 -34.85 -36.36
C ARG A 2 53.23 -34.39 -37.65
N ILE A 3 53.20 -33.08 -37.92
CA ILE A 3 54.22 -32.25 -38.63
C ILE A 3 54.21 -32.29 -40.18
N ARG A 4 54.20 -31.11 -40.83
CA ARG A 4 55.32 -30.50 -41.63
C ARG A 4 54.80 -29.39 -42.58
N LYS A 5 55.29 -28.15 -42.37
CA LYS A 5 56.24 -27.37 -43.23
C LYS A 5 55.56 -26.88 -44.52
N GLY A 6 55.47 -25.60 -44.86
CA GLY A 6 56.45 -24.51 -44.83
C GLY A 6 56.79 -24.08 -46.27
N ILE A 7 57.19 -22.81 -46.49
CA ILE A 7 57.71 -22.17 -47.75
C ILE A 7 56.57 -21.51 -48.60
N VAL A 8 56.41 -20.19 -48.81
CA VAL A 8 57.24 -19.00 -49.20
C VAL A 8 57.69 -18.97 -50.68
N LEU A 9 57.06 -18.11 -51.51
CA LEU A 9 57.64 -17.20 -52.54
C LEU A 9 56.46 -16.58 -53.36
N LEU A 10 56.21 -15.27 -53.47
CA LEU A 10 56.91 -14.08 -54.04
C LEU A 10 56.56 -13.80 -55.53
N LEU A 11 56.59 -12.51 -55.91
CA LEU A 11 56.58 -11.88 -57.27
C LEU A 11 55.19 -11.48 -57.82
N LEU A 12 54.95 -10.35 -58.51
CA LEU A 12 55.63 -9.08 -58.80
C LEU A 12 54.65 -8.22 -59.64
N SER A 13 54.70 -6.88 -59.57
CA SER A 13 54.51 -5.87 -60.66
C SER A 13 53.94 -4.56 -60.08
N THR A 14 54.73 -3.51 -59.84
CA THR A 14 55.24 -2.44 -60.75
C THR A 14 54.17 -1.71 -61.57
N SER A 15 53.94 -0.43 -61.26
CA SER A 15 53.93 0.67 -62.24
C SER A 15 54.09 2.02 -61.53
N ALA A 16 54.97 2.86 -62.10
CA ALA A 16 55.45 4.13 -61.59
C ALA A 16 54.97 5.28 -62.49
N LEU A 17 54.73 6.47 -61.91
CA LEU A 17 54.78 7.79 -62.56
C LEU A 17 55.19 8.80 -61.47
N ILE A 18 56.47 9.19 -61.40
CA ILE A 18 57.11 10.38 -61.98
C ILE A 18 56.59 11.73 -61.42
N ALA A 19 57.43 12.25 -60.52
CA ALA A 19 57.94 13.61 -60.31
C ALA A 19 57.02 14.85 -60.35
N CYS A 20 57.08 15.61 -59.25
CA CYS A 20 57.38 17.05 -59.30
C CYS A 20 57.96 17.52 -57.96
N ARG A 21 59.10 18.23 -58.03
CA ARG A 21 59.77 18.89 -56.90
C ARG A 21 58.89 20.00 -56.35
N SER A 22 58.74 20.08 -55.03
CA SER A 22 58.30 21.30 -54.36
C SER A 22 58.95 21.43 -52.98
N ALA A 23 59.17 22.68 -52.60
CA ALA A 23 60.13 23.20 -51.63
C ALA A 23 60.17 22.53 -50.24
N ALA A 24 61.34 22.57 -49.60
CA ALA A 24 61.52 22.17 -48.20
C ALA A 24 60.95 23.25 -47.26
N PRO A 25 60.07 22.89 -46.30
CA PRO A 25 59.76 23.74 -45.17
C PRO A 25 60.47 23.28 -43.88
N THR A 26 60.86 24.29 -43.13
CA THR A 26 61.49 24.42 -41.81
C THR A 26 61.20 23.33 -40.76
N PRO A 27 62.19 22.94 -39.92
CA PRO A 27 62.00 21.96 -38.85
C PRO A 27 60.96 22.43 -37.82
N THR A 28 59.97 21.57 -37.56
CA THR A 28 58.95 21.79 -36.52
C THR A 28 59.47 21.20 -35.20
N VAL A 29 59.52 22.03 -34.16
CA VAL A 29 59.79 21.62 -32.77
C VAL A 29 58.59 20.84 -32.25
N VAL A 30 58.80 19.60 -31.80
CA VAL A 30 57.76 18.76 -31.19
C VAL A 30 57.58 19.15 -29.72
N PRO A 31 56.41 19.63 -29.27
CA PRO A 31 56.17 19.83 -27.85
C PRO A 31 55.97 18.49 -27.12
N SER A 32 56.59 18.37 -25.95
CA SER A 32 56.45 17.22 -25.04
C SER A 32 55.01 17.08 -24.53
N PRO A 33 54.45 15.86 -24.39
CA PRO A 33 53.06 15.69 -23.98
C PRO A 33 52.85 16.16 -22.53
N THR A 34 51.93 17.10 -22.35
CA THR A 34 51.46 17.52 -21.03
C THR A 34 50.55 16.44 -20.44
N SER A 35 50.90 15.88 -19.28
CA SER A 35 50.03 14.99 -18.52
C SER A 35 48.85 15.77 -17.94
N VAL A 36 47.65 15.55 -18.46
CA VAL A 36 46.41 16.09 -17.88
C VAL A 36 46.04 15.21 -16.68
N PRO A 37 45.88 15.77 -15.46
CA PRO A 37 45.36 15.01 -14.34
C PRO A 37 43.92 14.57 -14.64
N THR A 38 43.67 13.25 -14.61
CA THR A 38 42.33 12.68 -14.73
C THR A 38 41.49 13.20 -13.57
N ALA A 39 40.51 14.05 -13.87
CA ALA A 39 39.50 14.47 -12.90
C ALA A 39 38.70 13.22 -12.47
N VAL A 40 38.74 12.91 -11.17
CA VAL A 40 37.90 11.84 -10.60
C VAL A 40 36.45 12.32 -10.68
N ALA A 41 35.62 11.58 -11.41
CA ALA A 41 34.19 11.88 -11.51
C ALA A 41 33.56 11.86 -10.11
N PRO A 42 32.66 12.80 -9.78
CA PRO A 42 31.97 12.79 -8.49
C PRO A 42 31.20 11.48 -8.34
N THR A 43 31.41 10.78 -7.23
CA THR A 43 30.63 9.60 -6.85
C THR A 43 29.14 9.97 -6.86
N PRO A 44 28.27 9.24 -7.57
CA PRO A 44 26.84 9.54 -7.59
C PRO A 44 26.29 9.48 -6.17
N THR A 45 25.65 10.56 -5.73
CA THR A 45 24.92 10.59 -4.46
C THR A 45 23.79 9.56 -4.56
N PRO A 46 23.65 8.63 -3.60
CA PRO A 46 22.55 7.68 -3.62
C PRO A 46 21.23 8.44 -3.59
N VAL A 47 20.44 8.31 -4.66
CA VAL A 47 19.07 8.80 -4.69
C VAL A 47 18.28 7.91 -3.72
N ARG A 48 17.75 8.50 -2.65
CA ARG A 48 16.83 7.76 -1.77
C ARG A 48 15.62 7.35 -2.59
N THR A 49 15.37 6.05 -2.67
CA THR A 49 14.09 5.53 -3.15
C THR A 49 12.99 6.09 -2.24
N PRO A 50 11.98 6.78 -2.78
CA PRO A 50 10.86 7.26 -1.96
C PRO A 50 10.18 6.06 -1.29
N GLU A 51 9.88 6.21 0.00
CA GLU A 51 9.10 5.20 0.72
C GLU A 51 7.70 5.09 0.12
N PRO A 52 7.11 3.87 0.06
CA PRO A 52 5.75 3.70 -0.42
C PRO A 52 4.76 4.52 0.41
N VAL A 53 3.98 5.37 -0.26
CA VAL A 53 2.87 6.07 0.37
C VAL A 53 1.69 5.11 0.47
N VAL A 54 1.22 4.84 1.69
CA VAL A 54 0.05 3.96 1.91
C VAL A 54 -1.23 4.81 1.89
N LEU A 55 -2.06 4.59 0.88
CA LEU A 55 -3.33 5.30 0.69
C LEU A 55 -4.48 4.48 1.29
N LYS A 56 -4.58 4.47 2.63
CA LYS A 56 -5.65 3.80 3.38
C LYS A 56 -6.09 4.63 4.59
N PRO A 57 -7.32 4.45 5.08
CA PRO A 57 -7.74 5.05 6.34
C PRO A 57 -6.98 4.42 7.55
N PRO A 58 -7.05 5.03 8.74
CA PRO A 58 -6.39 4.51 9.93
C PRO A 58 -6.87 3.09 10.24
N ASP A 59 -5.99 2.25 10.75
CA ASP A 59 -6.41 0.94 11.26
C ASP A 59 -7.26 1.14 12.51
N LEU A 60 -8.25 0.27 12.71
CA LEU A 60 -9.09 0.28 13.89
C LEU A 60 -8.92 -1.03 14.65
N VAL A 61 -8.71 -0.94 15.96
CA VAL A 61 -8.57 -2.08 16.87
C VAL A 61 -9.69 -2.05 17.89
N LEU A 62 -10.38 -3.18 18.03
CA LEU A 62 -11.31 -3.45 19.12
C LEU A 62 -10.56 -4.13 20.27
N LYS A 63 -10.67 -3.56 21.47
CA LYS A 63 -10.11 -4.07 22.72
C LYS A 63 -11.23 -4.38 23.70
N VAL A 64 -11.16 -5.58 24.27
CA VAL A 64 -12.11 -6.12 25.24
C VAL A 64 -11.35 -6.84 26.35
N ALA A 65 -12.01 -7.33 27.39
CA ALA A 65 -11.34 -7.99 28.49
C ALA A 65 -10.65 -9.31 28.06
N SER A 66 -11.22 -9.99 27.06
CA SER A 66 -10.71 -11.27 26.53
C SER A 66 -9.53 -11.12 25.55
N GLY A 67 -9.27 -9.92 25.02
CA GLY A 67 -8.21 -9.69 24.04
C GLY A 67 -8.48 -8.51 23.11
N GLU A 68 -7.83 -8.52 21.95
CA GLU A 68 -8.02 -7.50 20.92
C GLU A 68 -8.12 -8.11 19.51
N GLN A 69 -8.79 -7.38 18.62
CA GLN A 69 -8.94 -7.75 17.21
C GLN A 69 -8.76 -6.51 16.35
N GLN A 70 -7.91 -6.61 15.32
CA GLN A 70 -7.82 -5.57 14.29
C GLN A 70 -8.96 -5.74 13.28
N ALA A 71 -9.59 -4.64 12.91
CA ALA A 71 -10.68 -4.61 11.95
C ALA A 71 -10.23 -5.02 10.54
N THR A 72 -11.14 -5.64 9.80
CA THR A 72 -11.06 -5.66 8.34
C THR A 72 -11.57 -4.33 7.79
N ILE A 73 -10.73 -3.65 7.00
CA ILE A 73 -11.10 -2.40 6.32
C ILE A 73 -11.93 -2.72 5.08
N GLY A 74 -13.08 -2.06 4.96
CA GLY A 74 -14.01 -2.18 3.86
C GLY A 74 -14.01 -1.00 2.91
N PRO A 75 -15.17 -0.66 2.32
CA PRO A 75 -15.27 0.51 1.46
C PRO A 75 -14.82 1.79 2.18
N PHE A 76 -14.05 2.62 1.49
CA PHE A 76 -13.60 3.90 2.03
C PHE A 76 -13.41 4.94 0.93
N PHE A 77 -13.43 6.20 1.35
CA PHE A 77 -12.83 7.32 0.64
C PHE A 77 -11.87 8.01 1.61
N TRP A 78 -10.59 8.10 1.27
CA TRP A 78 -9.56 8.61 2.17
C TRP A 78 -8.67 9.64 1.49
N VAL A 79 -8.25 10.66 2.24
CA VAL A 79 -7.40 11.76 1.76
C VAL A 79 -6.19 11.90 2.68
N LEU A 80 -5.00 11.83 2.08
CA LEU A 80 -3.73 12.06 2.75
C LEU A 80 -3.40 13.55 2.83
N ASP A 81 -2.48 13.90 3.74
CA ASP A 81 -2.01 15.28 3.94
C ASP A 81 -1.29 15.87 2.72
N SER A 82 -0.85 15.00 1.79
CA SER A 82 -0.30 15.35 0.48
C SER A 82 -1.38 15.79 -0.52
N GLY A 83 -2.66 15.53 -0.25
CA GLY A 83 -3.79 15.77 -1.16
C GLY A 83 -4.11 14.59 -2.08
N PHE A 84 -3.35 13.49 -2.02
CA PHE A 84 -3.74 12.25 -2.70
C PHE A 84 -4.97 11.65 -2.02
N ALA A 85 -5.93 11.22 -2.83
CA ALA A 85 -7.14 10.58 -2.37
C ALA A 85 -7.34 9.23 -3.04
N GLY A 86 -7.88 8.28 -2.27
CA GLY A 86 -8.17 6.92 -2.72
C GLY A 86 -9.59 6.55 -2.37
N GLU A 87 -10.22 5.78 -3.25
CA GLU A 87 -11.55 5.22 -3.02
C GLU A 87 -11.49 3.73 -3.28
N THR A 88 -12.11 2.97 -2.37
CA THR A 88 -12.24 1.52 -2.50
C THR A 88 -13.68 1.12 -2.33
N THR A 89 -14.13 0.20 -3.17
CA THR A 89 -15.38 -0.53 -3.01
C THR A 89 -15.06 -1.97 -2.66
N ALA A 90 -15.78 -2.55 -1.70
CA ALA A 90 -15.65 -3.95 -1.33
C ALA A 90 -17.05 -4.56 -1.19
N PRO A 91 -17.35 -5.65 -1.90
CA PRO A 91 -18.65 -6.33 -1.83
C PRO A 91 -18.88 -7.07 -0.50
N GLY A 92 -17.81 -7.36 0.22
CA GLY A 92 -17.83 -8.01 1.53
C GLY A 92 -16.46 -7.92 2.19
N LEU A 93 -16.40 -8.34 3.46
CA LEU A 93 -15.23 -8.19 4.33
C LEU A 93 -14.80 -9.54 4.86
N VAL A 94 -13.62 -10.01 4.44
CA VAL A 94 -13.04 -11.26 4.97
C VAL A 94 -12.47 -10.97 6.35
N PRO A 95 -12.91 -11.65 7.42
CA PRO A 95 -12.32 -11.51 8.73
C PRO A 95 -10.81 -11.79 8.68
N SER A 96 -10.02 -10.96 9.34
CA SER A 96 -8.57 -11.13 9.48
C SER A 96 -8.18 -12.30 10.39
N SER A 97 -9.10 -12.70 11.29
CA SER A 97 -8.92 -13.79 12.26
C SER A 97 -9.72 -15.03 11.87
N GLU A 98 -9.18 -16.21 12.16
CA GLU A 98 -9.87 -17.50 12.01
C GLU A 98 -10.96 -17.73 13.07
N GLN A 99 -10.95 -16.96 14.17
CA GLN A 99 -11.91 -17.09 15.26
C GLN A 99 -12.50 -15.75 15.67
N PRO A 100 -13.79 -15.72 16.07
CA PRO A 100 -14.42 -14.52 16.57
C PRO A 100 -13.89 -14.13 17.96
N LEU A 101 -13.76 -12.83 18.21
CA LEU A 101 -13.40 -12.28 19.52
C LEU A 101 -14.56 -12.48 20.50
N ALA A 102 -14.29 -13.08 21.67
CA ALA A 102 -15.31 -13.34 22.68
C ALA A 102 -15.67 -12.05 23.42
N VAL A 103 -16.96 -11.76 23.53
CA VAL A 103 -17.51 -10.57 24.19
C VAL A 103 -18.72 -10.94 25.03
N ARG A 104 -19.00 -10.17 26.07
CA ARG A 104 -20.14 -10.40 26.97
C ARG A 104 -21.14 -9.24 26.95
N PRO A 105 -22.45 -9.50 27.12
CA PRO A 105 -23.39 -8.43 27.43
C PRO A 105 -22.92 -7.61 28.65
N GLY A 106 -23.10 -6.29 28.58
CA GLY A 106 -22.65 -5.34 29.60
C GLY A 106 -21.15 -5.03 29.58
N GLU A 107 -20.35 -5.69 28.74
CA GLU A 107 -18.93 -5.39 28.60
C GLU A 107 -18.69 -4.08 27.83
N THR A 108 -17.79 -3.23 28.34
CA THR A 108 -17.34 -2.05 27.62
C THR A 108 -16.30 -2.43 26.56
N LEU A 109 -16.67 -2.24 25.29
CA LEU A 109 -15.80 -2.39 24.13
C LEU A 109 -15.07 -1.07 23.87
N SER A 110 -13.74 -1.12 23.73
CA SER A 110 -12.92 0.05 23.46
C SER A 110 -12.34 -0.01 22.04
N PHE A 111 -12.51 1.05 21.28
CA PHE A 111 -12.09 1.13 19.89
C PHE A 111 -11.02 2.20 19.73
N ALA A 112 -9.87 1.83 19.18
CA ALA A 112 -8.73 2.71 19.01
C ALA A 112 -8.28 2.76 17.55
N PHE A 113 -8.06 3.96 17.03
CA PHE A 113 -7.45 4.16 15.72
C PHE A 113 -5.92 4.15 15.82
N SER A 114 -5.25 3.78 14.73
CA SER A 114 -3.79 3.84 14.61
C SER A 114 -3.23 5.27 14.48
N GLU A 115 -4.10 6.25 14.27
CA GLU A 115 -3.75 7.66 14.08
C GLU A 115 -4.66 8.55 14.94
N ASP A 116 -4.16 9.70 15.38
CA ASP A 116 -4.88 10.63 16.26
C ASP A 116 -5.91 11.51 15.52
N ARG A 117 -6.28 11.16 14.28
CA ARG A 117 -7.30 11.89 13.53
C ARG A 117 -8.68 11.53 14.08
N ILE A 118 -9.25 12.47 14.82
CA ILE A 118 -10.54 12.33 15.48
C ILE A 118 -11.67 12.22 14.44
N PRO A 119 -12.53 11.19 14.49
CA PRO A 119 -13.72 11.10 13.65
C PRO A 119 -14.78 12.13 14.07
N GLU A 120 -15.57 12.57 13.10
CA GLU A 120 -16.73 13.44 13.31
C GLU A 120 -17.98 12.63 13.64
N LYS A 121 -18.15 11.49 12.97
CA LYS A 121 -19.26 10.56 13.22
C LYS A 121 -18.75 9.13 13.26
N VAL A 122 -19.36 8.35 14.15
CA VAL A 122 -19.17 6.91 14.24
C VAL A 122 -20.55 6.29 14.41
N SER A 123 -20.83 5.23 13.65
CA SER A 123 -22.03 4.42 13.85
C SER A 123 -21.66 2.94 13.88
N LEU A 124 -22.37 2.19 14.70
CA LEU A 124 -22.21 0.75 14.89
C LEU A 124 -23.46 0.03 14.43
N ALA A 125 -23.28 -1.13 13.81
CA ALA A 125 -24.35 -2.03 13.42
C ALA A 125 -23.91 -3.48 13.64
N VAL A 126 -24.72 -4.26 14.34
CA VAL A 126 -24.45 -5.68 14.65
C VAL A 126 -25.31 -6.56 13.77
N TYR A 127 -24.68 -7.50 13.06
CA TYR A 127 -25.34 -8.45 12.18
C TYR A 127 -25.10 -9.88 12.66
N PRO A 128 -26.10 -10.75 12.70
CA PRO A 128 -25.87 -12.16 12.97
C PRO A 128 -24.97 -12.76 11.88
N GLN A 129 -24.13 -13.72 12.24
CA GLN A 129 -23.33 -14.44 11.24
C GLN A 129 -24.25 -15.20 10.26
N GLU A 130 -25.34 -15.76 10.78
CA GLU A 130 -26.38 -16.38 9.96
C GLU A 130 -26.97 -15.36 8.98
N GLY A 131 -27.04 -15.74 7.70
CA GLY A 131 -27.51 -14.86 6.62
C GLY A 131 -26.50 -13.82 6.13
N ASN A 132 -25.41 -13.56 6.85
CA ASN A 132 -24.42 -12.53 6.48
C ASN A 132 -23.00 -13.08 6.26
N PHE A 133 -22.75 -14.38 6.41
CA PHE A 133 -21.45 -15.01 6.12
C PHE A 133 -21.47 -15.79 4.81
N GLU A 134 -21.00 -15.13 3.75
CA GLU A 134 -21.22 -15.54 2.35
C GLU A 134 -19.96 -15.33 1.51
N PRO A 135 -19.83 -15.97 0.33
CA PRO A 135 -18.80 -15.63 -0.63
C PRO A 135 -18.84 -14.13 -0.97
N ILE A 136 -17.70 -13.43 -0.85
CA ILE A 136 -17.64 -11.98 -1.10
C ILE A 136 -17.75 -11.62 -2.59
N SER A 137 -17.67 -12.61 -3.48
CA SER A 137 -17.81 -12.40 -4.92
C SER A 137 -18.44 -13.64 -5.57
N PRO A 138 -18.95 -13.54 -6.81
CA PRO A 138 -19.53 -14.67 -7.51
C PRO A 138 -18.48 -15.67 -8.04
N ALA A 139 -17.18 -15.43 -7.83
CA ALA A 139 -16.15 -16.35 -8.28
C ALA A 139 -16.26 -17.70 -7.52
N PRO A 140 -16.02 -18.86 -8.18
CA PRO A 140 -16.20 -20.17 -7.57
C PRO A 140 -15.37 -20.42 -6.30
N ASP A 141 -14.23 -19.75 -6.19
CA ASP A 141 -13.24 -19.84 -5.11
C ASP A 141 -13.20 -18.59 -4.23
N ALA A 142 -14.21 -17.73 -4.33
CA ALA A 142 -14.28 -16.51 -3.52
C ALA A 142 -14.28 -16.85 -2.02
N PRO A 143 -13.41 -16.20 -1.22
CA PRO A 143 -13.41 -16.41 0.21
C PRO A 143 -14.75 -15.99 0.80
N LYS A 144 -15.18 -16.70 1.86
CA LYS A 144 -16.34 -16.27 2.63
C LYS A 144 -15.96 -15.13 3.55
N GLY A 145 -16.87 -14.18 3.70
CA GLY A 145 -16.71 -13.03 4.56
C GLY A 145 -18.06 -12.47 4.96
N PHE A 146 -18.01 -11.36 5.67
CA PHE A 146 -19.19 -10.58 6.01
C PHE A 146 -19.72 -9.85 4.78
N VAL A 147 -20.96 -10.16 4.39
CA VAL A 147 -21.76 -9.45 3.40
C VAL A 147 -23.08 -9.10 4.06
N ALA A 148 -23.35 -7.82 4.25
CA ALA A 148 -24.60 -7.36 4.87
C ALA A 148 -25.79 -7.63 3.93
N LYS A 149 -26.57 -8.68 4.23
CA LYS A 149 -27.77 -9.09 3.47
C LYS A 149 -29.07 -9.00 4.25
N THR A 150 -28.96 -8.79 5.57
CA THR A 150 -30.08 -8.67 6.50
C THR A 150 -30.03 -7.31 7.18
N ASP A 151 -31.10 -6.95 7.89
CA ASP A 151 -31.06 -5.80 8.78
C ASP A 151 -30.21 -6.09 10.03
N PRO A 152 -29.52 -5.08 10.58
CA PRO A 152 -28.79 -5.26 11.83
C PRO A 152 -29.76 -5.51 12.99
N VAL A 153 -29.37 -6.38 13.91
CA VAL A 153 -30.13 -6.63 15.15
C VAL A 153 -29.96 -5.51 16.17
N VAL A 154 -28.87 -4.74 16.05
CA VAL A 154 -28.56 -3.58 16.90
C VAL A 154 -27.91 -2.50 16.05
N THR A 155 -28.28 -1.25 16.29
CA THR A 155 -27.56 -0.07 15.82
C THR A 155 -27.27 0.85 17.01
N ALA A 156 -26.15 1.57 16.97
CA ALA A 156 -25.76 2.49 18.04
C ALA A 156 -24.80 3.57 17.56
N ASP A 157 -24.84 4.72 18.23
CA ASP A 157 -23.80 5.75 18.14
C ASP A 157 -22.94 5.64 19.41
N PRO A 158 -21.66 5.22 19.30
CA PRO A 158 -20.83 5.00 20.47
C PRO A 158 -20.36 6.29 21.11
N GLU A 159 -20.00 6.22 22.38
CA GLU A 159 -19.50 7.36 23.12
C GLU A 159 -18.05 7.64 22.78
N ARG A 160 -17.71 8.91 22.55
CA ARG A 160 -16.33 9.30 22.28
C ARG A 160 -15.46 9.10 23.52
N SER A 161 -14.28 8.53 23.32
CA SER A 161 -13.28 8.32 24.38
C SER A 161 -11.87 8.62 23.85
N GLY A 162 -11.39 9.84 24.13
CA GLY A 162 -10.09 10.31 23.63
C GLY A 162 -10.07 10.45 22.10
N ALA A 163 -9.09 9.80 21.46
CA ALA A 163 -8.97 9.68 20.00
C ALA A 163 -9.82 8.53 19.40
N GLY A 164 -10.41 7.70 20.26
CA GLY A 164 -11.27 6.57 19.88
C GLY A 164 -12.70 6.72 20.40
N PHE A 165 -13.36 5.58 20.59
CA PHE A 165 -14.71 5.52 21.12
C PHE A 165 -14.92 4.25 21.95
N GLN A 166 -15.97 4.26 22.77
CA GLN A 166 -16.37 3.14 23.61
C GLN A 166 -17.85 2.86 23.42
N TRP A 167 -18.20 1.59 23.59
CA TRP A 167 -19.58 1.14 23.51
C TRP A 167 -19.81 -0.03 24.46
N THR A 168 -20.90 0.02 25.21
CA THR A 168 -21.31 -1.11 26.06
C THR A 168 -22.10 -2.11 25.23
N MET A 169 -21.65 -3.36 25.20
CA MET A 169 -22.33 -4.43 24.50
C MET A 169 -23.75 -4.64 25.08
N PRO A 170 -24.82 -4.53 24.29
CA PRO A 170 -26.18 -4.76 24.78
C PRO A 170 -26.44 -6.25 24.99
N GLU A 171 -27.58 -6.54 25.61
CA GLU A 171 -28.11 -7.91 25.69
C GLU A 171 -28.42 -8.45 24.29
N LEU A 172 -27.76 -9.55 23.94
CA LEU A 172 -27.91 -10.27 22.69
C LEU A 172 -27.94 -11.77 22.96
N SER A 173 -28.70 -12.51 22.15
CA SER A 173 -28.67 -13.97 22.21
C SER A 173 -27.24 -14.49 21.98
N PRO A 174 -26.78 -15.52 22.71
CA PRO A 174 -25.48 -16.12 22.47
C PRO A 174 -25.32 -16.57 21.01
N GLY A 175 -24.17 -16.26 20.40
CA GLY A 175 -23.98 -16.49 18.97
C GLY A 175 -22.81 -15.72 18.39
N ALA A 176 -22.53 -15.97 17.11
CA ALA A 176 -21.51 -15.24 16.36
C ALA A 176 -22.14 -14.10 15.54
N TYR A 177 -21.47 -12.95 15.53
CA TYR A 177 -21.96 -11.72 14.90
C TYR A 177 -20.81 -10.99 14.19
N PHE A 178 -21.18 -10.18 13.21
CA PHE A 178 -20.30 -9.16 12.65
C PHE A 178 -20.67 -7.80 13.24
N LEU A 179 -19.69 -7.12 13.83
CA LEU A 179 -19.83 -5.73 14.24
C LEU A 179 -19.27 -4.86 13.12
N ARG A 180 -20.15 -4.14 12.44
CA ARG A 180 -19.81 -3.16 11.42
C ARG A 180 -19.69 -1.78 12.05
N VAL A 181 -18.65 -1.06 11.68
CA VAL A 181 -18.42 0.33 12.11
C VAL A 181 -18.33 1.20 10.87
N GLU A 182 -19.14 2.25 10.79
CA GLU A 182 -18.91 3.32 9.83
C GLU A 182 -18.33 4.54 10.53
N VAL A 183 -17.34 5.14 9.90
CA VAL A 183 -16.63 6.30 10.45
C VAL A 183 -16.56 7.38 9.37
N GLU A 184 -16.92 8.61 9.74
CA GLU A 184 -16.71 9.81 8.94
C GLU A 184 -15.72 10.73 9.67
N TRP A 185 -14.77 11.30 8.92
CA TRP A 185 -13.83 12.30 9.44
C TRP A 185 -14.13 13.67 8.85
N PRO A 186 -13.67 14.75 9.51
CA PRO A 186 -13.78 16.09 8.97
C PRO A 186 -13.20 16.22 7.56
N GLN A 187 -13.74 17.17 6.81
CA GLN A 187 -13.25 17.47 5.47
C GLN A 187 -11.76 17.82 5.47
N HIS A 188 -10.98 17.13 4.65
CA HIS A 188 -9.56 17.44 4.51
C HIS A 188 -9.36 18.70 3.65
N PRO A 189 -8.57 19.71 4.06
CA PRO A 189 -8.41 20.95 3.30
C PRO A 189 -7.85 20.77 1.88
N LYS A 190 -7.08 19.70 1.65
CA LYS A 190 -6.52 19.35 0.34
C LYS A 190 -7.30 18.24 -0.37
N ASN A 191 -8.55 18.02 0.02
CA ASN A 191 -9.38 17.01 -0.63
C ASN A 191 -9.63 17.39 -2.10
N PRO A 192 -9.18 16.56 -3.08
CA PRO A 192 -9.43 16.82 -4.49
C PRO A 192 -10.91 16.62 -4.90
N ARG A 193 -11.74 16.06 -4.01
CA ARG A 193 -13.17 15.79 -4.18
C ARG A 193 -13.97 16.45 -3.06
N PRO A 194 -14.27 17.76 -3.15
CA PRO A 194 -14.99 18.48 -2.10
C PRO A 194 -16.42 17.98 -1.89
N ASP A 195 -16.98 17.23 -2.85
CA ASP A 195 -18.27 16.55 -2.78
C ASP A 195 -18.27 15.29 -1.90
N LYS A 196 -17.10 14.76 -1.55
CA LYS A 196 -16.95 13.55 -0.75
C LYS A 196 -16.28 13.85 0.58
N VAL A 197 -16.86 13.32 1.65
CA VAL A 197 -16.28 13.36 3.00
C VAL A 197 -15.40 12.11 3.22
N PRO A 198 -14.20 12.24 3.83
CA PRO A 198 -13.40 11.09 4.20
C PRO A 198 -14.18 10.14 5.10
N ARG A 199 -14.27 8.88 4.71
CA ARG A 199 -15.06 7.86 5.40
C ARG A 199 -14.47 6.47 5.21
N ALA A 200 -14.75 5.58 6.16
CA ALA A 200 -14.37 4.19 6.06
C ALA A 200 -15.37 3.29 6.77
N VAL A 201 -15.53 2.08 6.24
CA VAL A 201 -16.27 1.00 6.87
C VAL A 201 -15.27 0.00 7.42
N TYR A 202 -15.52 -0.49 8.63
CA TYR A 202 -14.75 -1.53 9.30
C TYR A 202 -15.66 -2.67 9.71
N ALA A 203 -15.12 -3.87 9.84
CA ALA A 203 -15.82 -4.98 10.47
C ALA A 203 -14.94 -5.78 11.42
N PHE A 204 -15.58 -6.25 12.48
CA PHE A 204 -15.06 -7.22 13.45
C PHE A 204 -15.92 -8.47 13.42
N TRP A 205 -15.33 -9.61 13.76
CA TRP A 205 -16.06 -10.86 13.96
C TRP A 205 -16.02 -11.20 15.44
N ILE A 206 -17.19 -11.21 16.09
CA ILE A 206 -17.34 -11.34 17.53
C ILE A 206 -18.24 -12.54 17.88
N ARG A 207 -18.11 -13.04 19.09
CA ARG A 207 -18.99 -14.08 19.65
C ARG A 207 -19.49 -13.63 21.01
N VAL A 208 -20.81 -13.50 21.14
CA VAL A 208 -21.50 -13.23 22.39
C VAL A 208 -21.66 -14.54 23.14
N SER A 209 -21.18 -14.60 24.39
CA SER A 209 -21.25 -15.76 25.30
C SER A 209 -22.04 -15.46 26.56
#